data_AF-A0A947T2H2-F1
#
_entry.id   AF-A0A947T2H2-F1
#
_cell.length_a   1.000
_cell.length_b   1.000
_cell.length_c   1.000
_cell.angle_alpha   90.00
_cell.angle_beta   90.00
_cell.angle_gamma   90.00
#
_symmetry.space_group_name_H-M   'P 1'
#
loop_
_entity.id
_entity.type
_entity.pdbx_description
1 polymer ?
#
loop_
_entity_poly.entity_id
_entity_poly.type
_entity_poly.pdbx_seq_one_letter_code
_entity_poly.pdbx_strand_id
1 'polypeptide(L)'
;MTDKPKVAFYWCASCGGCEEAVVDLAEELLGVAAAVDIVFWPVALDFKRADVEAMEDGEILATFVNGAIRTTEQEEMVHLLRKKSKVLVAFGACAQLGGIPGLANLWDREAIFERAYLTSPTTENPAGTVPLTDYAANGHRIQLPGFYDTVMSLDQVTQVDYAVPGCAPTPNLIAAAVGALLSGDLPPLGTVLAPDVALCSECDRRDTKPEDLHITAFKRPHEIIADDETCLLAQGLLCLGPATRAGCGAQCIGANMPCTGCFGPTSRVHDQGAKAASAIASLVGADDPAEIERILDGIPDPIGTFYRYGLPHSLMVRRRQDTVETTA
;
A
#
# COMPACT_ATOMS: atom_id res chain seq x y z
N MET A 1 30.73 25.12 2.05
CA MET A 1 29.36 24.72 1.64
C MET A 1 28.93 23.71 2.66
N THR A 2 27.88 23.98 3.42
CA THR A 2 27.30 22.96 4.31
C THR A 2 26.80 21.83 3.44
N ASP A 3 27.35 20.63 3.57
CA ASP A 3 26.94 19.48 2.77
C ASP A 3 25.46 19.21 3.03
N LYS A 4 24.66 19.26 1.96
CA LYS A 4 23.23 18.97 2.02
C LYS A 4 23.04 17.51 2.47
N PRO A 5 22.02 17.21 3.29
CA PRO A 5 21.70 15.83 3.62
C PRO A 5 21.33 15.03 2.37
N LYS A 6 21.88 13.82 2.27
CA LYS A 6 21.64 12.88 1.16
C LYS A 6 20.32 12.16 1.33
N VAL A 7 19.48 12.15 0.30
CA VAL A 7 18.18 11.48 0.28
C VAL A 7 18.07 10.58 -0.94
N ALA A 8 17.38 9.45 -0.79
CA ALA A 8 17.10 8.52 -1.86
C ALA A 8 15.61 8.15 -1.95
N PHE A 9 15.17 7.80 -3.15
CA PHE A 9 13.86 7.28 -3.49
C PHE A 9 14.03 6.02 -4.32
N TYR A 10 13.30 4.96 -3.97
CA TYR A 10 13.38 3.71 -4.72
C TYR A 10 12.04 2.98 -4.78
N TRP A 11 11.75 2.39 -5.95
CA TRP A 11 10.54 1.62 -6.19
C TRP A 11 10.77 0.10 -6.07
N CYS A 12 9.80 -0.62 -5.53
CA CYS A 12 9.77 -2.08 -5.55
C CYS A 12 8.59 -2.56 -6.43
N ALA A 13 7.74 -3.47 -5.95
CA ALA A 13 6.50 -3.81 -6.63
C ALA A 13 5.51 -2.64 -6.49
N SER A 14 5.69 -1.63 -7.35
CA SER A 14 5.04 -0.33 -7.34
C SER A 14 4.36 -0.05 -8.67
N CYS A 15 3.43 0.90 -8.67
CA CYS A 15 2.78 1.42 -9.88
C CYS A 15 3.37 2.76 -10.36
N GLY A 16 4.40 3.28 -9.70
CA GLY A 16 4.97 4.61 -9.97
C GLY A 16 4.21 5.77 -9.32
N GLY A 17 3.00 5.56 -8.80
CA GLY A 17 2.17 6.65 -8.27
C GLY A 17 2.76 7.39 -7.06
N CYS A 18 3.61 6.73 -6.24
CA CYS A 18 4.31 7.43 -5.16
C CYS A 18 5.42 8.35 -5.69
N GLU A 19 6.05 8.00 -6.82
CA GLU A 19 7.04 8.85 -7.47
C GLU A 19 6.38 10.08 -8.08
N GLU A 20 5.26 9.89 -8.78
CA GLU A 20 4.45 10.99 -9.31
C GLU A 20 3.95 11.90 -8.19
N ALA A 21 3.58 11.36 -7.02
CA ALA A 21 3.19 12.18 -5.88
C ALA A 21 4.32 13.09 -5.35
N VAL A 22 5.59 12.71 -5.54
CA VAL A 22 6.74 13.60 -5.24
C VAL A 22 6.84 14.70 -6.30
N VAL A 23 6.58 14.39 -7.57
CA VAL A 23 6.55 15.37 -8.66
C VAL A 23 5.40 16.36 -8.50
N ASP A 24 4.25 15.90 -7.98
CA ASP A 24 3.06 16.71 -7.67
C ASP A 24 3.27 17.74 -6.54
N LEU A 25 4.44 17.77 -5.89
CA LEU A 25 4.87 18.92 -5.08
C LEU A 25 5.04 20.20 -5.91
N ALA A 26 5.06 20.10 -7.24
CA ALA A 26 5.13 21.22 -8.17
C ALA A 26 6.27 22.19 -7.83
N GLU A 27 6.00 23.47 -7.59
CA GLU A 27 7.03 24.46 -7.26
C GLU A 27 7.75 24.16 -5.93
N GLU A 28 7.10 23.49 -4.98
CA GLU A 28 7.71 23.13 -3.68
C GLU A 28 8.83 22.09 -3.84
N LEU A 29 8.80 21.29 -4.92
CA LEU A 29 9.86 20.34 -5.25
C LEU A 29 11.22 21.05 -5.42
N LEU A 30 11.22 22.28 -5.93
CA LEU A 30 12.45 23.08 -6.06
C LEU A 30 13.04 23.42 -4.69
N GLY A 31 12.18 23.66 -3.69
CA GLY A 31 12.58 23.85 -2.30
C GLY A 31 13.21 22.59 -1.71
N VAL A 32 12.62 21.42 -1.98
CA VAL A 32 13.17 20.13 -1.58
C VAL A 32 14.53 19.90 -2.23
N ALA A 33 14.66 20.06 -3.55
CA ALA A 33 15.94 19.92 -4.26
C ALA A 33 17.01 20.95 -3.82
N ALA A 34 16.58 22.13 -3.36
CA ALA A 34 17.49 23.10 -2.76
C ALA A 34 17.98 22.65 -1.37
N ALA A 35 17.17 21.90 -0.62
CA ALA A 35 17.47 21.47 0.75
C ALA A 35 18.22 20.13 0.85
N VAL A 36 18.05 19.21 -0.10
CA VAL A 36 18.67 17.87 -0.08
C VAL A 36 19.58 17.62 -1.28
N ASP A 37 20.46 16.63 -1.14
CA ASP A 37 21.18 16.02 -2.26
C ASP A 37 20.50 14.70 -2.61
N ILE A 38 19.88 14.61 -3.80
CA ILE A 38 19.20 13.39 -4.23
C ILE A 38 20.25 12.47 -4.86
N VAL A 39 20.58 11.39 -4.15
CA VAL A 39 21.70 10.50 -4.51
C VAL A 39 21.26 9.21 -5.19
N PHE A 40 19.96 8.91 -5.16
CA PHE A 40 19.40 7.76 -5.84
C PHE A 40 17.90 7.97 -6.07
N TRP A 41 17.49 8.06 -7.34
CA TRP A 41 16.09 8.16 -7.74
C TRP A 41 15.91 7.69 -9.20
N PRO A 42 15.83 6.36 -9.44
CA PRO A 42 15.98 5.80 -10.79
C PRO A 42 14.95 6.26 -11.83
N VAL A 43 13.77 6.70 -11.41
CA VAL A 43 12.73 7.21 -12.34
C VAL A 43 13.07 8.60 -12.86
N ALA A 44 13.76 9.43 -12.07
CA ALA A 44 14.04 10.82 -12.38
C ALA A 44 15.50 11.08 -12.79
N LEU A 45 16.43 10.24 -12.35
CA LEU A 45 17.88 10.46 -12.46
C LEU A 45 18.60 9.16 -12.86
N ASP A 46 19.76 9.30 -13.49
CA ASP A 46 20.48 8.18 -14.14
C ASP A 46 21.26 7.25 -13.19
N PHE A 47 21.12 7.40 -11.87
CA PHE A 47 21.82 6.57 -10.89
C PHE A 47 21.51 5.08 -11.05
N LYS A 48 22.51 4.25 -10.75
CA LYS A 48 22.47 2.78 -10.85
C LYS A 48 22.76 2.16 -9.48
N ARG A 49 22.49 0.86 -9.36
CA ARG A 49 22.81 0.07 -8.15
C ARG A 49 24.26 0.22 -7.71
N ALA A 50 25.20 0.24 -8.65
CA ALA A 50 26.63 0.41 -8.37
C ALA A 50 26.96 1.73 -7.65
N ASP A 51 26.23 2.81 -7.92
CA ASP A 51 26.42 4.09 -7.25
C ASP A 51 26.08 3.99 -5.76
N VAL A 52 25.00 3.27 -5.42
CA VAL A 52 24.60 3.00 -4.03
C VAL A 52 25.56 2.03 -3.34
N GLU A 53 26.06 1.02 -4.05
CA GLU A 53 27.03 0.06 -3.51
C GLU A 53 28.35 0.74 -3.12
N ALA A 54 28.78 1.74 -3.88
CA ALA A 54 30.00 2.51 -3.64
C ALA A 54 29.92 3.47 -2.44
N MET A 55 28.72 3.78 -1.94
CA MET A 55 28.52 4.65 -0.78
C MET A 55 29.00 3.98 0.51
N GLU A 56 29.35 4.77 1.53
CA GLU A 56 29.58 4.30 2.89
C GLU A 56 28.26 3.90 3.57
N ASP A 57 28.36 3.03 4.58
CA ASP A 57 27.17 2.62 5.34
C ASP A 57 26.66 3.80 6.18
N GLY A 58 25.34 4.01 6.16
CA GLY A 58 24.73 5.18 6.79
C GLY A 58 25.07 6.53 6.15
N GLU A 59 25.58 6.55 4.92
CA GLU A 59 25.87 7.80 4.19
C GLU A 59 24.60 8.57 3.78
N ILE A 60 23.50 7.86 3.51
CA ILE A 60 22.20 8.44 3.16
C ILE A 60 21.46 8.81 4.44
N LEU A 61 20.98 10.06 4.56
CA LEU A 61 20.17 10.47 5.71
C LEU A 61 18.86 9.69 5.74
N ALA A 62 18.10 9.71 4.64
CA ALA A 62 16.82 9.05 4.54
C ALA A 62 16.60 8.43 3.16
N THR A 63 16.10 7.19 3.14
CA THR A 63 15.60 6.55 1.91
C THR A 63 14.11 6.31 2.02
N PHE A 64 13.36 6.81 1.05
CA PHE A 64 11.94 6.55 0.86
C PHE A 64 11.78 5.38 -0.10
N VAL A 65 11.34 4.23 0.42
CA VAL A 65 11.08 3.03 -0.39
C VAL A 65 9.59 2.91 -0.63
N ASN A 66 9.17 2.93 -1.89
CA ASN A 66 7.79 2.66 -2.29
C ASN A 66 7.65 1.28 -2.93
N GLY A 67 6.41 0.80 -3.01
CA GLY A 67 6.11 -0.54 -3.52
C GLY A 67 6.30 -1.65 -2.48
N ALA A 68 5.65 -2.78 -2.72
CA ALA A 68 5.76 -3.98 -1.89
C ALA A 68 6.96 -4.84 -2.34
N ILE A 69 7.31 -5.88 -1.57
CA ILE A 69 8.37 -6.82 -1.95
C ILE A 69 7.74 -8.06 -2.57
N ARG A 70 8.13 -8.36 -3.82
CA ARG A 70 7.65 -9.53 -4.57
C ARG A 70 8.75 -10.28 -5.32
N THR A 71 9.95 -9.71 -5.43
CA THR A 71 11.06 -10.35 -6.13
C THR A 71 12.35 -10.30 -5.33
N THR A 72 13.29 -11.20 -5.66
CA THR A 72 14.59 -11.27 -4.97
C THR A 72 15.41 -10.00 -5.15
N GLU A 73 15.37 -9.36 -6.32
CA GLU A 73 16.06 -8.09 -6.57
C GLU A 73 15.54 -6.96 -5.68
N GLN A 74 14.23 -6.90 -5.44
CA GLN A 74 13.64 -5.88 -4.56
C GLN A 74 14.10 -6.06 -3.11
N GLU A 75 14.15 -7.30 -2.62
CA GLU A 75 14.68 -7.62 -1.29
C GLU A 75 16.17 -7.25 -1.18
N GLU A 76 16.99 -7.63 -2.15
CA GLU A 76 18.42 -7.27 -2.19
C GLU A 76 18.62 -5.75 -2.13
N MET A 77 17.88 -5.01 -2.96
CA MET A 77 17.97 -3.55 -3.02
C MET A 77 17.52 -2.89 -1.72
N VAL A 78 16.48 -3.41 -1.09
CA VAL A 78 15.99 -2.91 0.20
C VAL A 78 17.00 -3.15 1.32
N HIS A 79 17.66 -4.31 1.37
CA HIS A 79 18.73 -4.56 2.33
C HIS A 79 19.95 -3.65 2.09
N LEU A 80 20.33 -3.44 0.83
CA LEU A 80 21.38 -2.49 0.47
C LEU A 80 21.02 -1.07 0.93
N LEU A 81 19.82 -0.59 0.59
CA LEU A 81 19.36 0.75 0.96
C LEU A 81 19.24 0.92 2.47
N ARG A 82 18.73 -0.08 3.20
CA ARG A 82 18.71 -0.06 4.67
C ARG A 82 20.12 0.10 5.24
N LYS A 83 21.10 -0.64 4.70
CA LYS A 83 22.50 -0.56 5.14
C LYS A 83 23.13 0.81 4.84
N LYS A 84 22.80 1.41 3.70
CA LYS A 84 23.30 2.74 3.31
C LYS A 84 22.57 3.91 3.98
N SER A 85 21.42 3.67 4.62
CA SER A 85 20.56 4.73 5.16
C SER A 85 20.51 4.79 6.67
N LYS A 86 20.57 5.99 7.23
CA LYS A 86 20.29 6.25 8.66
C LYS A 86 18.80 6.08 8.97
N VAL A 87 17.94 6.56 8.07
CA VAL A 87 16.48 6.44 8.16
C VAL A 87 15.93 5.71 6.94
N LEU A 88 15.09 4.70 7.15
CA LEU A 88 14.33 4.03 6.09
C LEU A 88 12.83 4.30 6.29
N VAL A 89 12.19 4.83 5.25
CA VAL A 89 10.78 5.22 5.28
C VAL A 89 9.98 4.33 4.33
N ALA A 90 8.96 3.63 4.83
CA ALA A 90 7.96 2.98 4.01
C ALA A 90 7.06 4.05 3.37
N PHE A 91 7.24 4.28 2.08
CA PHE A 91 6.59 5.36 1.34
C PHE A 91 5.41 4.82 0.52
N GLY A 92 4.20 5.06 1.02
CA GLY A 92 2.95 4.63 0.41
C GLY A 92 2.43 3.27 0.90
N ALA A 93 1.16 3.00 0.59
CA ALA A 93 0.40 1.84 1.08
C ALA A 93 1.05 0.50 0.67
N CYS A 94 1.69 0.42 -0.48
CA CYS A 94 2.38 -0.81 -0.91
C CYS A 94 3.57 -1.14 0.00
N ALA A 95 4.40 -0.15 0.32
CA ALA A 95 5.55 -0.37 1.21
C ALA A 95 5.09 -0.60 2.66
N GLN A 96 4.08 0.15 3.12
CA GLN A 96 3.59 0.07 4.49
C GLN A 96 2.78 -1.20 4.77
N LEU A 97 1.91 -1.63 3.84
CA LEU A 97 0.87 -2.64 4.11
C LEU A 97 0.85 -3.77 3.07
N GLY A 98 1.65 -3.66 2.00
CA GLY A 98 1.65 -4.57 0.85
C GLY A 98 0.78 -4.09 -0.33
N GLY A 99 -0.20 -3.22 -0.07
CA GLY A 99 -0.97 -2.50 -1.09
C GLY A 99 -1.82 -3.40 -2.00
N ILE A 100 -2.24 -2.84 -3.15
CA ILE A 100 -3.03 -3.56 -4.16
C ILE A 100 -2.32 -4.83 -4.67
N PRO A 101 -1.00 -4.82 -4.97
CA PRO A 101 -0.30 -6.05 -5.36
C PRO A 101 -0.45 -7.17 -4.33
N GLY A 102 -0.62 -6.83 -3.05
CA GLY A 102 -0.84 -7.76 -1.95
C GLY A 102 -2.01 -8.72 -2.12
N LEU A 103 -3.03 -8.37 -2.91
CA LEU A 103 -4.14 -9.28 -3.25
C LEU A 103 -3.69 -10.52 -4.02
N ALA A 104 -2.49 -10.49 -4.63
CA ALA A 104 -1.86 -11.67 -5.21
C ALA A 104 -1.64 -12.81 -4.20
N ASN A 105 -1.63 -12.52 -2.89
CA ASN A 105 -1.50 -13.53 -1.84
C ASN A 105 -2.71 -14.46 -1.70
N LEU A 106 -3.75 -14.26 -2.53
CA LEU A 106 -4.86 -15.21 -2.68
C LEU A 106 -4.52 -16.40 -3.60
N TRP A 107 -3.38 -16.34 -4.29
CA TRP A 107 -2.93 -17.30 -5.30
C TRP A 107 -1.43 -17.62 -5.11
N ASP A 108 -0.98 -18.78 -5.58
CA ASP A 108 0.46 -19.04 -5.74
C ASP A 108 1.03 -18.32 -6.97
N ARG A 109 2.35 -18.27 -6.99
CA ARG A 109 3.16 -17.99 -8.16
C ARG A 109 2.75 -18.83 -9.38
N GLU A 110 2.46 -20.11 -9.23
CA GLU A 110 2.13 -20.98 -10.37
C GLU A 110 0.84 -20.53 -11.06
N ALA A 111 -0.26 -20.37 -10.32
CA ALA A 111 -1.52 -19.86 -10.85
C ALA A 111 -1.38 -18.45 -11.44
N ILE A 112 -0.57 -17.58 -10.83
CA ILE A 112 -0.29 -16.24 -11.38
C ILE A 112 0.44 -16.35 -12.72
N PHE A 113 1.47 -17.20 -12.82
CA PHE A 113 2.25 -17.39 -14.05
C PHE A 113 1.42 -18.06 -15.14
N GLU A 114 0.62 -19.07 -14.79
CA GLU A 114 -0.33 -19.71 -15.70
C GLU A 114 -1.30 -18.66 -16.27
N ARG A 115 -1.89 -17.83 -15.41
CA ARG A 115 -2.81 -16.80 -15.87
C ARG A 115 -2.13 -15.76 -16.75
N ALA A 116 -0.94 -15.31 -16.39
CA ALA A 116 -0.23 -14.25 -17.09
C ALA A 116 0.33 -14.73 -18.45
N TYR A 117 0.94 -15.90 -18.50
CA TYR A 117 1.77 -16.35 -19.63
C TYR A 117 1.19 -17.50 -20.44
N LEU A 118 0.09 -18.14 -19.99
CA LEU A 118 -0.48 -19.31 -20.67
C LEU A 118 -1.96 -19.13 -21.02
N THR A 119 -2.80 -18.74 -20.05
CA THR A 119 -4.27 -18.83 -20.19
C THR A 119 -4.97 -17.50 -20.41
N SER A 120 -4.24 -16.39 -20.47
CA SER A 120 -4.83 -15.09 -20.83
C SER A 120 -5.33 -15.14 -22.28
N PRO A 121 -6.54 -14.59 -22.59
CA PRO A 121 -7.21 -14.82 -23.89
C PRO A 121 -6.42 -14.39 -25.13
N THR A 122 -5.48 -13.47 -24.96
CA THR A 122 -4.66 -12.91 -26.04
C THR A 122 -3.27 -13.55 -26.14
N THR A 123 -2.95 -14.53 -25.30
CA THR A 123 -1.62 -15.12 -25.27
C THR A 123 -1.52 -16.30 -26.23
N GLU A 124 -0.68 -16.13 -27.26
CA GLU A 124 -0.29 -17.20 -28.18
C GLU A 124 1.03 -17.82 -27.71
N ASN A 125 0.95 -18.92 -26.97
CA ASN A 125 2.12 -19.60 -26.40
C ASN A 125 2.03 -21.13 -26.57
N PRO A 126 2.11 -21.65 -27.82
CA PRO A 126 1.93 -23.08 -28.10
C PRO A 126 3.01 -23.96 -27.45
N ALA A 127 4.17 -23.40 -27.12
CA ALA A 127 5.26 -24.10 -26.46
C ALA A 127 5.12 -24.11 -24.92
N GLY A 128 4.12 -23.43 -24.36
CA GLY A 128 3.91 -23.35 -22.90
C GLY A 128 5.09 -22.74 -22.14
N THR A 129 5.83 -21.83 -22.77
CA THR A 129 7.06 -21.28 -22.18
C THR A 129 6.73 -20.21 -21.14
N VAL A 130 7.33 -20.30 -19.96
CA VAL A 130 7.21 -19.30 -18.90
C VAL A 130 8.58 -18.66 -18.59
N PRO A 131 8.63 -17.44 -18.03
CA PRO A 131 9.90 -16.81 -17.67
C PRO A 131 10.72 -17.65 -16.69
N LEU A 132 12.01 -17.78 -16.98
CA LEU A 132 13.01 -18.47 -16.16
C LEU A 132 13.95 -17.45 -15.49
N THR A 133 14.45 -17.76 -14.31
CA THR A 133 15.41 -16.90 -13.59
C THR A 133 16.81 -16.91 -14.23
N ASP A 134 17.12 -17.91 -15.05
CA ASP A 134 18.38 -18.04 -15.75
C ASP A 134 18.14 -18.64 -17.13
N TYR A 135 18.66 -17.99 -18.16
CA TYR A 135 18.54 -18.46 -19.54
C TYR A 135 19.76 -18.07 -20.36
N ALA A 136 20.24 -18.99 -21.20
CA ALA A 136 21.38 -18.76 -22.09
C ALA A 136 20.94 -18.85 -23.56
N ALA A 137 21.17 -17.78 -24.32
CA ALA A 137 20.89 -17.74 -25.75
C ALA A 137 21.86 -16.80 -26.46
N ASN A 138 22.24 -17.13 -27.70
CA ASN A 138 23.13 -16.32 -28.55
C ASN A 138 24.46 -15.93 -27.88
N GLY A 139 25.01 -16.79 -27.01
CA GLY A 139 26.24 -16.50 -26.26
C GLY A 139 26.08 -15.54 -25.07
N HIS A 140 24.85 -15.10 -24.79
CA HIS A 140 24.51 -14.29 -23.62
C HIS A 140 23.77 -15.13 -22.58
N ARG A 141 24.05 -14.87 -21.30
CA ARG A 141 23.31 -15.42 -20.17
C ARG A 141 22.53 -14.28 -19.51
N ILE A 142 21.23 -14.43 -19.41
CA ILE A 142 20.31 -13.43 -18.86
C ILE A 142 19.74 -13.99 -17.56
N GLN A 143 19.63 -13.12 -16.56
CA GLN A 143 19.06 -13.45 -15.28
C GLN A 143 17.83 -12.57 -15.03
N LEU A 144 16.76 -13.21 -14.56
CA LEU A 144 15.58 -12.54 -14.04
C LEU A 144 15.52 -12.77 -12.53
N PRO A 145 15.00 -11.81 -11.75
CA PRO A 145 14.87 -12.00 -10.32
C PRO A 145 13.89 -13.14 -10.02
N GLY A 146 14.13 -13.83 -8.91
CA GLY A 146 13.18 -14.80 -8.39
C GLY A 146 11.87 -14.10 -8.05
N PHE A 147 10.74 -14.77 -8.31
CA PHE A 147 9.41 -14.26 -7.97
C PHE A 147 8.92 -15.00 -6.72
N TYR A 148 8.65 -14.27 -5.64
CA TYR A 148 8.15 -14.88 -4.42
C TYR A 148 6.73 -15.37 -4.58
N ASP A 149 6.32 -16.31 -3.72
CA ASP A 149 4.94 -16.77 -3.66
C ASP A 149 4.05 -15.79 -2.90
N THR A 150 4.63 -15.09 -1.92
CA THR A 150 3.97 -14.11 -1.05
C THR A 150 4.50 -12.70 -1.35
N VAL A 151 3.60 -11.72 -1.51
CA VAL A 151 3.91 -10.29 -1.44
C VAL A 151 4.10 -9.92 0.02
N MET A 152 5.13 -9.15 0.32
CA MET A 152 5.45 -8.69 1.67
C MET A 152 5.45 -7.16 1.74
N SER A 153 5.06 -6.59 2.87
CA SER A 153 5.34 -5.19 3.20
C SER A 153 6.83 -5.01 3.53
N LEU A 154 7.29 -3.76 3.55
CA LEU A 154 8.70 -3.44 3.75
C LEU A 154 9.22 -3.88 5.12
N ASP A 155 8.40 -3.72 6.17
CA ASP A 155 8.72 -4.08 7.57
C ASP A 155 8.80 -5.59 7.82
N GLN A 156 8.24 -6.41 6.92
CA GLN A 156 8.39 -7.87 6.95
C GLN A 156 9.75 -8.33 6.43
N VAL A 157 10.49 -7.47 5.72
CA VAL A 157 11.77 -7.80 5.08
C VAL A 157 12.94 -7.10 5.77
N THR A 158 12.77 -5.86 6.22
CA THR A 158 13.84 -5.09 6.87
C THR A 158 13.30 -4.13 7.92
N GLN A 159 14.18 -3.61 8.78
CA GLN A 159 13.79 -2.61 9.77
C GLN A 159 13.42 -1.27 9.10
N VAL A 160 12.19 -0.84 9.31
CA VAL A 160 11.63 0.44 8.87
C VAL A 160 11.51 1.39 10.06
N ASP A 161 11.91 2.65 9.87
CA ASP A 161 11.90 3.66 10.94
C ASP A 161 10.59 4.45 10.97
N TYR A 162 10.03 4.77 9.80
CA TYR A 162 8.79 5.53 9.65
C TYR A 162 7.97 5.04 8.45
N ALA A 163 6.69 5.40 8.42
CA ALA A 163 5.86 5.20 7.24
C ALA A 163 5.15 6.50 6.85
N VAL A 164 4.96 6.73 5.56
CA VAL A 164 4.09 7.78 5.03
C VAL A 164 2.95 7.07 4.29
N PRO A 165 1.70 7.14 4.78
CA PRO A 165 0.60 6.35 4.25
C PRO A 165 -0.01 6.95 2.98
N GLY A 166 -0.73 6.12 2.23
CA GLY A 166 -1.54 6.54 1.09
C GLY A 166 -1.23 5.81 -0.21
N CYS A 167 -2.20 5.78 -1.13
CA CYS A 167 -2.07 5.11 -2.44
C CYS A 167 -2.48 6.08 -3.56
N ALA A 168 -1.74 7.16 -3.81
CA ALA A 168 -0.45 7.54 -3.20
C ALA A 168 -0.60 8.45 -1.96
N PRO A 169 0.49 8.71 -1.20
CA PRO A 169 0.50 9.76 -0.19
C PRO A 169 0.18 11.14 -0.78
N THR A 170 -0.40 12.04 0.02
CA THR A 170 -0.72 13.39 -0.46
C THR A 170 0.52 14.28 -0.48
N PRO A 171 0.61 15.27 -1.40
CA PRO A 171 1.73 16.22 -1.44
C PRO A 171 2.02 16.88 -0.09
N ASN A 172 0.96 17.30 0.63
CA ASN A 172 1.10 17.90 1.96
C ASN A 172 1.77 16.95 2.99
N LEU A 173 1.46 15.66 2.96
CA LEU A 173 2.10 14.68 3.85
C LEU A 173 3.55 14.42 3.44
N ILE A 174 3.85 14.43 2.14
CA ILE A 174 5.22 14.29 1.64
C ILE A 174 6.06 15.48 2.12
N ALA A 175 5.58 16.71 1.91
CA ALA A 175 6.24 17.93 2.36
C ALA A 175 6.46 17.93 3.88
N ALA A 176 5.44 17.53 4.65
CA ALA A 176 5.56 17.41 6.11
C ALA A 176 6.59 16.37 6.54
N ALA A 177 6.63 15.20 5.89
CA ALA A 177 7.59 14.14 6.18
C ALA A 177 9.03 14.57 5.88
N VAL A 178 9.25 15.20 4.71
CA VAL A 178 10.56 15.76 4.36
C VAL A 178 10.95 16.87 5.35
N GLY A 179 10.03 17.77 5.69
CA GLY A 179 10.27 18.83 6.67
C GLY A 179 10.70 18.30 8.04
N ALA A 180 10.02 17.27 8.56
CA ALA A 180 10.36 16.64 9.84
C ALA A 180 11.75 15.96 9.81
N LEU A 181 12.11 15.32 8.69
CA LEU A 181 13.44 14.73 8.53
C LEU A 181 14.55 15.78 8.48
N LEU A 182 14.31 16.93 7.84
CA LEU A 182 15.28 18.01 7.72
C LEU A 182 15.45 18.84 8.99
N SER A 183 14.39 18.99 9.79
CA SER A 183 14.45 19.68 11.08
C SER A 183 15.13 18.83 12.16
N GLY A 184 15.15 17.51 11.99
CA GLY A 184 15.57 16.56 13.03
C GLY A 184 14.54 16.37 14.15
N ASP A 185 13.38 17.02 14.04
CA ASP A 185 12.25 16.89 14.97
C ASP A 185 11.39 15.68 14.57
N LEU A 186 11.96 14.50 14.75
CA LEU A 186 11.32 13.25 14.36
C LEU A 186 10.51 12.66 15.52
N PRO A 187 9.30 12.15 15.24
CA PRO A 187 8.53 11.42 16.23
C PRO A 187 9.21 10.09 16.59
N PRO A 188 8.71 9.36 17.61
CA PRO A 188 9.23 8.05 17.97
C PRO A 188 9.29 7.09 16.77
N LEU A 189 10.32 6.24 16.74
CA LEU A 189 10.46 5.22 15.71
C LEU A 189 9.21 4.34 15.61
N GLY A 190 8.87 3.93 14.39
CA GLY A 190 7.65 3.19 14.06
C GLY A 190 6.42 4.09 13.83
N THR A 191 6.56 5.41 13.96
CA THR A 191 5.44 6.33 13.71
C THR A 191 5.06 6.37 12.24
N VAL A 192 3.76 6.25 11.97
CA VAL A 192 3.17 6.62 10.67
C VAL A 192 3.00 8.13 10.66
N LEU A 193 3.69 8.83 9.76
CA LEU A 193 3.76 10.29 9.63
C LEU A 193 2.46 10.86 9.04
N ALA A 194 1.35 10.66 9.73
CA ALA A 194 0.02 11.18 9.44
C ALA A 194 -0.83 11.16 10.72
N PRO A 195 -1.91 11.98 10.82
CA PRO A 195 -2.72 12.07 12.03
C PRO A 195 -3.20 10.72 12.54
N ASP A 196 -3.02 10.45 13.84
CA ASP A 196 -3.37 9.16 14.45
C ASP A 196 -4.83 9.08 14.92
N VAL A 197 -5.73 9.43 14.01
CA VAL A 197 -7.19 9.41 14.21
C VAL A 197 -7.88 8.81 12.98
N ALA A 198 -9.12 8.38 13.16
CA ALA A 198 -9.92 7.87 12.04
C ALA A 198 -10.24 8.99 11.04
N LEU A 199 -10.39 8.65 9.76
CA LEU A 199 -10.67 9.58 8.67
C LEU A 199 -11.97 10.37 8.90
N CYS A 200 -12.92 9.80 9.64
CA CYS A 200 -14.13 10.51 10.05
C CYS A 200 -13.85 11.85 10.76
N SER A 201 -12.71 12.01 11.41
CA SER A 201 -12.30 13.26 12.05
C SER A 201 -12.14 14.44 11.07
N GLU A 202 -11.83 14.14 9.80
CA GLU A 202 -11.67 15.12 8.71
C GLU A 202 -12.82 15.07 7.70
N CYS A 203 -13.87 14.29 7.98
CA CYS A 203 -14.99 14.11 7.06
C CYS A 203 -16.11 15.10 7.38
N ASP A 204 -16.47 15.94 6.42
CA ASP A 204 -17.56 16.93 6.56
C ASP A 204 -18.93 16.30 6.81
N ARG A 205 -19.09 15.01 6.44
CA ARG A 205 -20.33 14.24 6.65
C ARG A 205 -20.37 13.50 7.99
N ARG A 206 -19.39 13.69 8.88
CA ARG A 206 -19.32 12.97 10.17
C ARG A 206 -20.58 13.21 11.00
N ASP A 207 -20.99 14.47 11.09
CA ASP A 207 -22.05 14.89 12.02
C ASP A 207 -23.45 14.55 11.51
N THR A 208 -23.58 14.05 10.26
CA THR A 208 -24.82 13.51 9.69
C THR A 208 -24.97 12.01 9.91
N LYS A 209 -23.96 11.32 10.48
CA LYS A 209 -24.07 9.92 10.88
C LYS A 209 -24.96 9.81 12.12
N PRO A 210 -26.05 9.00 12.09
CA PRO A 210 -26.84 8.72 13.29
C PRO A 210 -25.98 8.16 14.43
N GLU A 211 -26.30 8.51 15.68
CA GLU A 211 -25.68 7.90 16.86
C GLU A 211 -25.89 6.39 16.85
N ASP A 212 -27.15 5.99 16.67
CA ASP A 212 -27.59 4.60 16.54
C ASP A 212 -27.79 4.27 15.05
N LEU A 213 -26.71 3.82 14.40
CA LEU A 213 -26.72 3.45 12.99
C LEU A 213 -26.97 1.96 12.83
N HIS A 214 -28.11 1.61 12.25
CA HIS A 214 -28.50 0.25 11.87
C HIS A 214 -28.59 0.12 10.36
N ILE A 215 -27.70 -0.68 9.79
CA ILE A 215 -27.64 -0.94 8.35
C ILE A 215 -28.55 -2.11 8.01
N THR A 216 -29.53 -1.86 7.16
CA THR A 216 -30.53 -2.84 6.70
C THR A 216 -30.26 -3.40 5.30
N ALA A 217 -29.30 -2.81 4.59
CA ALA A 217 -28.77 -3.28 3.31
C ALA A 217 -27.45 -2.57 2.98
N PHE A 218 -26.48 -3.30 2.45
CA PHE A 218 -25.34 -2.72 1.75
C PHE A 218 -25.66 -2.54 0.27
N LYS A 219 -25.25 -1.40 -0.28
CA LYS A 219 -25.38 -1.05 -1.70
C LYS A 219 -24.00 -0.81 -2.29
N ARG A 220 -23.83 -1.14 -3.56
CA ARG A 220 -22.65 -0.77 -4.33
C ARG A 220 -22.84 0.60 -4.98
N PRO A 221 -21.76 1.34 -5.26
CA PRO A 221 -21.86 2.69 -5.82
C PRO A 221 -22.69 2.80 -7.11
N HIS A 222 -22.77 1.74 -7.92
CA HIS A 222 -23.58 1.74 -9.15
C HIS A 222 -25.07 1.42 -8.94
N GLU A 223 -25.48 1.05 -7.73
CA GLU A 223 -26.86 0.64 -7.40
C GLU A 223 -27.70 1.81 -6.85
N ILE A 224 -27.06 2.93 -6.53
CA ILE A 224 -27.69 4.09 -5.91
C ILE A 224 -26.98 5.39 -6.33
N ILE A 225 -27.75 6.47 -6.44
CA ILE A 225 -27.22 7.83 -6.49
C ILE A 225 -27.10 8.32 -5.04
N ALA A 226 -25.86 8.44 -4.55
CA ALA A 226 -25.59 8.85 -3.18
C ALA A 226 -25.93 10.33 -2.97
N ASP A 227 -26.62 10.62 -1.88
CA ASP A 227 -26.77 11.98 -1.35
C ASP A 227 -25.40 12.52 -0.92
N ASP A 228 -25.12 13.79 -1.24
CA ASP A 228 -23.80 14.39 -1.03
C ASP A 228 -23.61 15.05 0.35
N GLU A 229 -24.66 15.12 1.17
CA GLU A 229 -24.63 15.67 2.53
C GLU A 229 -24.51 14.57 3.60
N THR A 230 -25.24 13.47 3.42
CA THR A 230 -25.37 12.41 4.42
C THR A 230 -24.16 11.48 4.42
N CYS A 231 -23.74 11.03 5.60
CA CYS A 231 -22.71 10.01 5.76
C CYS A 231 -22.95 8.81 4.83
N LEU A 232 -22.01 8.51 3.94
CA LEU A 232 -22.16 7.43 2.94
C LEU A 232 -22.44 6.07 3.60
N LEU A 233 -21.83 5.80 4.76
CA LEU A 233 -22.10 4.57 5.51
C LEU A 233 -23.54 4.51 6.02
N ALA A 234 -24.12 5.64 6.43
CA ALA A 234 -25.52 5.72 6.84
C ALA A 234 -26.50 5.53 5.67
N GLN A 235 -26.05 5.75 4.43
CA GLN A 235 -26.82 5.47 3.21
C GLN A 235 -26.73 4.01 2.75
N GLY A 236 -25.97 3.16 3.47
CA GLY A 236 -25.71 1.76 3.09
C GLY A 236 -24.55 1.59 2.10
N LEU A 237 -23.79 2.66 1.78
CA LEU A 237 -22.57 2.56 0.98
C LEU A 237 -21.39 2.24 1.89
N LEU A 238 -20.79 1.08 1.67
CA LEU A 238 -19.71 0.60 2.52
C LEU A 238 -18.48 1.52 2.45
N CYS A 239 -18.25 2.28 3.53
CA CYS A 239 -17.17 3.26 3.66
C CYS A 239 -16.21 2.85 4.78
N LEU A 240 -14.92 2.71 4.46
CA LEU A 240 -13.89 2.29 5.41
C LEU A 240 -13.28 3.45 6.22
N GLY A 241 -13.80 4.67 6.08
CA GLY A 241 -13.33 5.85 6.81
C GLY A 241 -13.18 5.64 8.33
N PRO A 242 -14.13 4.99 9.03
CA PRO A 242 -14.01 4.71 10.46
C PRO A 242 -12.82 3.82 10.84
N ALA A 243 -12.36 2.96 9.92
CA ALA A 243 -11.24 2.04 10.13
C ALA A 243 -9.95 2.51 9.44
N THR A 244 -9.92 3.75 8.93
CA THR A 244 -8.81 4.27 8.12
C THR A 244 -8.23 5.51 8.76
N ARG A 245 -6.91 5.65 8.73
CA ARG A 245 -6.18 6.81 9.22
C ARG A 245 -6.54 8.07 8.41
N ALA A 246 -6.63 9.20 9.11
CA ALA A 246 -6.81 10.53 8.53
C ALA A 246 -5.52 11.07 7.84
N GLY A 247 -5.61 12.25 7.22
CA GLY A 247 -4.49 12.91 6.52
C GLY A 247 -4.66 13.00 5.00
N CYS A 248 -5.68 12.35 4.44
CA CYS A 248 -6.02 12.48 3.02
C CYS A 248 -7.04 13.60 2.74
N GLY A 249 -7.55 14.29 3.77
CA GLY A 249 -8.58 15.32 3.62
C GLY A 249 -9.91 14.79 3.09
N ALA A 250 -10.19 13.49 3.30
CA ALA A 250 -11.42 12.82 2.87
C ALA A 250 -11.77 12.98 1.38
N GLN A 251 -10.77 13.11 0.50
CA GLN A 251 -10.94 13.40 -0.93
C GLN A 251 -11.94 12.49 -1.65
N CYS A 252 -11.93 11.18 -1.39
CA CYS A 252 -12.90 10.26 -2.00
C CYS A 252 -14.33 10.64 -1.65
N ILE A 253 -14.57 10.96 -0.37
CA ILE A 253 -15.90 11.31 0.15
C ILE A 253 -16.33 12.68 -0.40
N GLY A 254 -15.39 13.62 -0.54
CA GLY A 254 -15.62 14.90 -1.23
C GLY A 254 -16.03 14.71 -2.70
N ALA A 255 -15.52 13.67 -3.37
CA ALA A 255 -15.94 13.26 -4.71
C ALA A 255 -17.20 12.34 -4.70
N ASN A 256 -17.94 12.30 -3.60
CA ASN A 256 -19.13 11.47 -3.38
C ASN A 256 -18.88 9.95 -3.55
N MET A 257 -17.69 9.47 -3.19
CA MET A 257 -17.30 8.06 -3.21
C MET A 257 -16.88 7.57 -1.82
N PRO A 258 -17.23 6.32 -1.43
CA PRO A 258 -16.83 5.80 -0.12
C PRO A 258 -15.31 5.65 -0.01
N CYS A 259 -14.77 5.88 1.19
CA CYS A 259 -13.37 5.60 1.47
C CYS A 259 -13.08 4.11 1.32
N THR A 260 -12.01 3.79 0.60
CA THR A 260 -11.55 2.41 0.32
C THR A 260 -10.42 1.95 1.25
N GLY A 261 -9.94 2.82 2.14
CA GLY A 261 -9.01 2.45 3.21
C GLY A 261 -7.52 2.53 2.89
N CYS A 262 -7.09 3.23 1.84
CA CYS A 262 -5.71 3.22 1.37
C CYS A 262 -4.67 3.83 2.33
N PHE A 263 -5.08 4.56 3.36
CA PHE A 263 -4.19 5.13 4.38
C PHE A 263 -3.87 4.16 5.52
N GLY A 264 -4.45 2.96 5.52
CA GLY A 264 -4.23 1.97 6.56
C GLY A 264 -4.87 2.33 7.90
N PRO A 265 -4.58 1.56 8.96
CA PRO A 265 -5.18 1.74 10.26
C PRO A 265 -4.52 2.85 11.11
N THR A 266 -5.21 3.23 12.20
CA THR A 266 -4.60 4.00 13.31
C THR A 266 -3.66 3.11 14.13
N SER A 267 -2.80 3.69 14.96
CA SER A 267 -1.73 2.99 15.70
C SER A 267 -2.25 1.88 16.63
N ARG A 268 -3.50 1.97 17.07
CA ARG A 268 -4.16 1.02 17.97
C ARG A 268 -4.75 -0.20 17.26
N VAL A 269 -4.64 -0.26 15.93
CA VAL A 269 -5.22 -1.32 15.11
C VAL A 269 -4.12 -1.91 14.25
N HIS A 270 -3.82 -3.18 14.48
CA HIS A 270 -2.86 -3.93 13.66
C HIS A 270 -3.50 -4.32 12.31
N ASP A 271 -4.60 -5.06 12.37
CA ASP A 271 -5.30 -5.56 11.18
C ASP A 271 -6.50 -4.65 10.84
N GLN A 272 -6.32 -3.80 9.83
CA GLN A 272 -7.34 -2.88 9.35
C GLN A 272 -8.60 -3.63 8.88
N GLY A 273 -8.43 -4.70 8.10
CA GLY A 273 -9.54 -5.43 7.50
C GLY A 273 -10.39 -6.13 8.54
N ALA A 274 -9.75 -6.77 9.54
CA ALA A 274 -10.44 -7.43 10.64
C ALA A 274 -11.20 -6.40 11.49
N LYS A 275 -10.59 -5.24 11.76
CA LYS A 275 -11.24 -4.18 12.53
C LYS A 275 -12.41 -3.56 11.77
N ALA A 276 -12.27 -3.35 10.47
CA ALA A 276 -13.34 -2.89 9.61
C ALA A 276 -14.49 -3.90 9.57
N ALA A 277 -14.21 -5.17 9.32
CA ALA A 277 -15.22 -6.23 9.31
C ALA A 277 -15.97 -6.32 10.65
N SER A 278 -15.25 -6.26 11.78
CA SER A 278 -15.85 -6.22 13.11
C SER A 278 -16.76 -5.01 13.30
N ALA A 279 -16.32 -3.81 12.91
CA ALA A 279 -17.14 -2.61 13.03
C ALA A 279 -18.40 -2.66 12.15
N ILE A 280 -18.27 -3.16 10.92
CA ILE A 280 -19.37 -3.29 9.97
C ILE A 280 -20.38 -4.34 10.42
N ALA A 281 -19.93 -5.49 10.92
CA ALA A 281 -20.80 -6.51 11.47
C ALA A 281 -21.63 -5.99 12.67
N SER A 282 -21.03 -5.14 13.51
CA SER A 282 -21.72 -4.50 14.65
C SER A 282 -22.76 -3.45 14.25
N LEU A 283 -22.78 -3.01 12.99
CA LEU A 283 -23.77 -2.06 12.46
C LEU A 283 -24.92 -2.76 11.73
N VAL A 284 -24.89 -4.09 11.59
CA VAL A 284 -25.98 -4.82 10.94
C VAL A 284 -27.23 -4.75 11.82
N GLY A 285 -28.29 -4.14 11.30
CA GLY A 285 -29.54 -3.89 12.01
C GLY A 285 -30.49 -5.08 12.03
N ALA A 286 -30.00 -6.30 12.29
CA ALA A 286 -30.80 -7.51 12.30
C ALA A 286 -30.31 -8.51 13.36
N ASP A 287 -31.26 -9.17 14.03
CA ASP A 287 -30.99 -10.25 15.00
C ASP A 287 -31.25 -11.66 14.40
N ASP A 288 -32.04 -11.73 13.33
CA ASP A 288 -32.34 -12.99 12.63
C ASP A 288 -31.17 -13.41 11.72
N PRO A 289 -30.65 -14.66 11.84
CA PRO A 289 -29.51 -15.10 11.05
C PRO A 289 -29.69 -15.01 9.53
N ALA A 290 -30.88 -15.32 9.01
CA ALA A 290 -31.13 -15.27 7.57
C ALA A 290 -31.18 -13.83 7.07
N GLU A 291 -31.70 -12.90 7.88
CA GLU A 291 -31.65 -11.48 7.55
C GLU A 291 -30.23 -10.91 7.61
N ILE A 292 -29.42 -11.30 8.61
CA ILE A 292 -28.01 -10.91 8.70
C ILE A 292 -27.25 -11.35 7.44
N GLU A 293 -27.42 -12.61 7.02
CA GLU A 293 -26.79 -13.16 5.81
C GLU A 293 -27.20 -12.36 4.57
N ARG A 294 -28.51 -12.11 4.39
CA ARG A 294 -29.05 -11.28 3.30
C ARG A 294 -28.44 -9.87 3.27
N ILE A 295 -28.22 -9.26 4.43
CA ILE A 295 -27.60 -7.93 4.51
C ILE A 295 -26.13 -8.01 4.08
N LEU A 296 -25.38 -8.95 4.65
CA LEU A 296 -23.95 -9.12 4.38
C LEU A 296 -23.64 -9.57 2.95
N ASP A 297 -24.55 -10.28 2.28
CA ASP A 297 -24.48 -10.63 0.85
C ASP A 297 -24.40 -9.39 -0.06
N GLY A 298 -24.80 -8.21 0.44
CA GLY A 298 -24.54 -6.93 -0.23
C GLY A 298 -23.04 -6.57 -0.35
N ILE A 299 -22.15 -7.34 0.29
CA ILE A 299 -20.69 -7.23 0.20
C ILE A 299 -20.14 -8.46 -0.53
N PRO A 300 -20.11 -8.46 -1.88
CA PRO A 300 -19.85 -9.66 -2.67
C PRO A 300 -18.40 -10.16 -2.60
N ASP A 301 -17.46 -9.29 -2.21
CA ASP A 301 -16.04 -9.63 -2.08
C ASP A 301 -15.49 -9.02 -0.78
N PRO A 302 -15.64 -9.70 0.36
CA PRO A 302 -15.12 -9.21 1.64
C PRO A 302 -13.61 -8.99 1.64
N ILE A 303 -12.84 -9.82 0.92
CA ILE A 303 -11.37 -9.70 0.90
C ILE A 303 -10.95 -8.47 0.09
N GLY A 304 -11.40 -8.32 -1.16
CA GLY A 304 -11.07 -7.15 -1.99
C GLY A 304 -11.69 -5.84 -1.49
N THR A 305 -12.60 -5.94 -0.52
CA THR A 305 -13.18 -4.80 0.21
C THR A 305 -12.36 -4.44 1.44
N PHE A 306 -12.23 -5.34 2.41
CA PHE A 306 -11.61 -5.03 3.71
C PHE A 306 -10.07 -5.08 3.68
N TYR A 307 -9.50 -5.84 2.74
CA TYR A 307 -8.06 -6.08 2.66
C TYR A 307 -7.40 -5.55 1.38
N ARG A 308 -8.10 -4.67 0.66
CA ARG A 308 -7.67 -4.10 -0.63
C ARG A 308 -6.21 -3.62 -0.64
N TYR A 309 -5.76 -3.01 0.45
CA TYR A 309 -4.43 -2.43 0.57
C TYR A 309 -3.54 -3.11 1.62
N GLY A 310 -4.07 -4.09 2.37
CA GLY A 310 -3.44 -4.57 3.59
C GLY A 310 -3.47 -6.08 3.79
N LEU A 311 -3.77 -6.87 2.75
CA LEU A 311 -3.76 -8.34 2.87
C LEU A 311 -2.40 -8.88 3.37
N PRO A 312 -1.23 -8.45 2.86
CA PRO A 312 0.06 -8.94 3.35
C PRO A 312 0.37 -8.63 4.82
N HIS A 313 -0.08 -7.48 5.31
CA HIS A 313 0.13 -7.06 6.72
C HIS A 313 -0.98 -7.53 7.67
N SER A 314 -2.01 -8.19 7.13
CA SER A 314 -3.11 -8.75 7.92
C SER A 314 -2.65 -9.93 8.78
N LEU A 315 -3.48 -10.31 9.75
CA LEU A 315 -3.27 -11.55 10.53
C LEU A 315 -3.32 -12.81 9.66
N MET A 316 -3.98 -12.74 8.51
CA MET A 316 -4.09 -13.87 7.57
C MET A 316 -2.89 -13.96 6.64
N VAL A 317 -2.31 -12.82 6.24
CA VAL A 317 -1.18 -12.64 5.30
C VAL A 317 -1.46 -13.14 3.87
N ARG A 318 -1.99 -14.35 3.73
CA ARG A 318 -2.28 -15.05 2.48
C ARG A 318 -3.41 -16.07 2.64
N ARG A 319 -3.98 -16.50 1.52
CA ARG A 319 -4.87 -17.66 1.51
C ARG A 319 -4.07 -18.92 1.82
N ARG A 320 -4.61 -19.78 2.69
CA ARG A 320 -4.10 -21.14 2.89
C ARG A 320 -4.31 -21.92 1.60
N GLN A 321 -3.22 -22.43 1.03
CA GLN A 321 -3.30 -23.35 -0.10
C GLN A 321 -3.75 -24.73 0.40
N ASP A 322 -4.61 -25.37 -0.38
CA ASP A 322 -4.93 -26.77 -0.16
C ASP A 322 -3.64 -27.56 -0.40
N THR A 323 -3.15 -28.26 0.63
CA THR A 323 -2.08 -29.23 0.45
C THR A 323 -2.59 -30.29 -0.52
N VAL A 324 -2.17 -30.23 -1.77
CA VAL A 324 -2.29 -31.37 -2.67
C VAL A 324 -1.51 -32.49 -2.01
N GLU A 325 -2.19 -33.51 -1.48
CA GLU A 325 -1.55 -34.76 -1.13
C GLU A 325 -0.87 -35.25 -2.40
N THR A 326 0.44 -35.07 -2.49
CA THR A 326 1.27 -35.76 -3.47
C THR A 326 1.17 -37.24 -3.13
N THR A 327 0.24 -37.94 -3.79
CA THR A 327 0.26 -39.40 -3.85
C THR A 327 1.62 -39.81 -4.41
N ALA A 328 2.38 -40.51 -3.58
CA ALA A 328 3.73 -40.99 -3.83
C ALA A 328 3.81 -41.96 -5.03
#